data_AF-A0AA38F7U2-F1
#
_entry.id   AF-A0AA38F7U2-F1
#
_cell.length_a   1.000
_cell.length_b   1.000
_cell.length_c   1.000
_cell.angle_alpha   90.00
_cell.angle_beta   90.00
_cell.angle_gamma   90.00
#
_symmetry.space_group_name_H-M   'P 1'
#
loop_
_entity.id
_entity.type
_entity.pdbx_description
1 polymer ?
#
loop_
_entity_poly.entity_id
_entity_poly.type
_entity_poly.pdbx_seq_one_letter_code
_entity_poly.pdbx_strand_id
1 'polypeptide(L)'
;MAAAGSCSLPLLLAALCILISTAFAGNANGNGNAPTVTEIISNEDVQQALGKAWKESFNSISNSNTQRGGWIYADSNYPDDHKYLLVQHATKQRSQHQGVADADGHIQLDNPEKEGAPSSEHYKLVADFHTHPNSHDDNQRPDSDDIKRAYERGVPGILVSCSGIFYYGPQRRASLDGPNGYPLSSPESYNGQKDVRFADNKFAPQANCNP
;
A
#
# COMPACT_ATOMS: atom_id res chain seq x y z
N MET A 1 -5.90 -63.12 -0.09
CA MET A 1 -4.74 -62.29 -0.45
C MET A 1 -5.16 -60.83 -0.31
N ALA A 2 -4.73 -60.17 0.76
CA ALA A 2 -5.07 -58.79 1.08
C ALA A 2 -3.86 -57.90 0.80
N ALA A 3 -4.04 -56.83 0.02
CA ALA A 3 -3.01 -55.83 -0.23
C ALA A 3 -3.34 -54.58 0.60
N ALA A 4 -2.45 -54.23 1.52
CA ALA A 4 -2.52 -53.01 2.31
C ALA A 4 -1.88 -51.85 1.52
N GLY A 5 -2.69 -50.85 1.17
CA GLY A 5 -2.23 -49.61 0.53
C GLY A 5 -1.80 -48.59 1.58
N SER A 6 -0.52 -48.22 1.56
CA SER A 6 0.06 -47.18 2.40
C SER A 6 -0.31 -45.79 1.89
N CYS A 7 -1.19 -45.12 2.63
CA CYS A 7 -1.59 -43.73 2.38
C CYS A 7 -0.51 -42.80 2.97
N SER A 8 0.20 -42.07 2.11
CA SER A 8 1.24 -41.13 2.51
C SER A 8 0.61 -39.76 2.74
N LEU A 9 0.59 -39.28 3.99
CA LEU A 9 0.20 -37.91 4.30
C LEU A 9 1.31 -36.93 3.86
N PRO A 10 0.99 -35.84 3.14
CA PRO A 10 1.95 -34.77 2.93
C PRO A 10 2.14 -33.99 4.24
N LEU A 11 3.40 -33.91 4.67
CA LEU A 11 3.87 -33.12 5.79
C LEU A 11 3.74 -31.63 5.41
N LEU A 12 2.72 -30.93 5.92
CA LEU A 12 2.60 -29.49 5.76
C LEU A 12 3.66 -28.82 6.64
N LEU A 13 4.76 -28.36 6.03
CA LEU A 13 5.77 -27.56 6.69
C LEU A 13 5.19 -26.17 6.96
N ALA A 14 4.61 -25.95 8.13
CA ALA A 14 4.25 -24.61 8.59
C ALA A 14 5.56 -23.87 8.90
N ALA A 15 5.99 -22.99 7.99
CA ALA A 15 7.10 -22.08 8.24
C ALA A 15 6.71 -21.14 9.38
N LEU A 16 7.22 -21.43 10.57
CA LEU A 16 7.13 -20.57 11.74
C LEU A 16 8.03 -19.35 11.49
N CYS A 17 7.45 -18.28 10.95
CA CYS A 17 8.12 -16.98 10.91
C CYS A 17 8.28 -16.48 12.35
N ILE A 18 9.50 -16.56 12.87
CA ILE A 18 9.89 -15.95 14.13
C ILE A 18 9.85 -14.44 13.92
N LEU A 19 8.83 -13.78 14.48
CA LEU A 19 8.72 -12.32 14.52
C LEU A 19 9.76 -11.79 15.50
N ILE A 20 10.90 -11.34 14.97
CA ILE A 20 11.84 -10.52 15.73
C ILE A 20 11.28 -9.10 15.71
N SER A 21 10.52 -8.73 16.73
CA SER A 21 10.09 -7.35 16.96
C SER A 21 11.31 -6.51 17.36
N THR A 22 12.04 -5.99 16.38
CA THR A 22 12.96 -4.88 16.63
C THR A 22 12.11 -3.65 16.89
N ALA A 23 12.01 -3.25 18.16
CA ALA A 23 11.46 -1.95 18.51
C ALA A 23 12.31 -0.88 17.80
N PHE A 24 11.76 -0.27 16.75
CA PHE A 24 12.37 0.89 16.11
C PHE A 24 12.40 2.01 17.15
N ALA A 25 13.59 2.54 17.44
CA ALA A 25 13.75 3.77 18.19
C ALA A 25 13.21 4.91 17.31
N GLY A 26 11.98 5.34 17.58
CA GLY A 26 11.34 6.46 16.90
C GLY A 26 12.20 7.71 17.04
N ASN A 27 12.45 8.38 15.91
CA ASN A 27 13.04 9.70 15.92
C ASN A 27 11.95 10.69 16.35
N ALA A 28 11.85 10.93 17.66
CA ALA A 28 10.85 11.76 18.30
C ALA A 28 11.02 13.26 17.92
N ASN A 29 10.65 13.63 16.71
CA ASN A 29 10.33 15.02 16.38
C ASN A 29 8.84 15.24 16.67
N GLY A 30 8.48 15.33 17.96
CA GLY A 30 7.13 15.46 18.52
C GLY A 30 6.38 16.75 18.20
N ASN A 31 6.37 17.17 16.93
CA ASN A 31 5.75 18.41 16.45
C ASN A 31 4.46 18.16 15.65
N GLY A 32 3.71 17.09 15.91
CA GLY A 32 2.44 16.82 15.21
C GLY A 32 2.60 16.59 13.70
N ASN A 33 3.81 16.25 13.25
CA ASN A 33 4.10 16.01 11.86
C ASN A 33 3.53 14.65 11.44
N ALA A 34 2.98 14.58 10.23
CA ALA A 34 2.62 13.29 9.64
C ALA A 34 3.87 12.42 9.40
N PRO A 35 3.75 11.08 9.44
CA PRO A 35 4.85 10.18 9.15
C PRO A 35 5.36 10.35 7.71
N THR A 36 6.68 10.20 7.54
CA THR A 36 7.31 10.01 6.23
C THR A 36 6.90 8.71 5.59
N VAL A 37 6.99 8.64 4.27
CA VAL A 37 6.84 7.39 3.54
C VAL A 37 7.82 6.32 4.02
N THR A 38 9.05 6.68 4.41
CA THR A 38 10.03 5.73 4.99
C THR A 38 9.54 5.15 6.32
N GLU A 39 8.95 5.97 7.18
CA GLU A 39 8.37 5.52 8.45
C GLU A 39 7.11 4.67 8.21
N ILE A 40 6.27 5.06 7.23
CA ILE A 40 5.08 4.31 6.82
C ILE A 40 5.45 2.90 6.34
N ILE A 41 6.39 2.77 5.41
CA ILE A 41 6.79 1.45 4.86
C ILE A 41 7.59 0.60 5.86
N SER A 42 8.10 1.20 6.94
CA SER A 42 8.76 0.48 8.04
C SER A 42 7.77 -0.10 9.05
N ASN A 43 6.50 0.30 9.01
CA ASN A 43 5.44 -0.20 9.87
C ASN A 43 5.01 -1.63 9.45
N GLU A 44 4.90 -2.54 10.43
CA GLU A 44 4.60 -3.95 10.18
C GLU A 44 3.21 -4.17 9.58
N ASP A 45 2.18 -3.49 10.09
CA ASP A 45 0.81 -3.60 9.58
C ASP A 45 0.72 -3.11 8.13
N VAL A 46 1.46 -2.04 7.79
CA VAL A 46 1.59 -1.57 6.41
C VAL A 46 2.26 -2.63 5.54
N GLN A 47 3.39 -3.21 5.97
CA GLN A 47 4.05 -4.26 5.19
C GLN A 47 3.14 -5.49 4.97
N GLN A 48 2.39 -5.90 5.99
CA GLN A 48 1.42 -6.99 5.88
C GLN A 48 0.31 -6.66 4.87
N ALA A 49 -0.21 -5.43 4.89
CA ALA A 49 -1.24 -4.98 3.96
C ALA A 49 -0.74 -4.88 2.51
N LEU A 50 0.48 -4.35 2.29
CA LEU A 50 1.15 -4.35 0.99
C LEU A 50 1.30 -5.78 0.44
N GLY A 51 1.75 -6.72 1.29
CA GLY A 51 1.88 -8.12 0.91
C GLY A 51 0.56 -8.82 0.64
N LYS A 52 -0.48 -8.50 1.41
CA LYS A 52 -1.84 -8.99 1.18
C LYS A 52 -2.38 -8.49 -0.15
N ALA A 53 -2.27 -7.20 -0.43
CA ALA A 53 -2.70 -6.62 -1.70
C ALA A 53 -1.97 -7.27 -2.87
N TRP A 54 -0.64 -7.40 -2.78
CA TRP A 54 0.16 -8.10 -3.80
C TRP A 54 -0.35 -9.52 -4.06
N LYS A 55 -0.58 -10.31 -3.02
CA LYS A 55 -1.12 -11.68 -3.15
C LYS A 55 -2.51 -11.68 -3.82
N GLU A 56 -3.37 -10.76 -3.43
CA GLU A 56 -4.73 -10.61 -3.99
C GLU A 56 -4.75 -10.17 -5.45
N SER A 57 -3.67 -9.56 -5.93
CA SER A 57 -3.53 -9.15 -7.33
C SER A 57 -3.43 -10.31 -8.31
N PHE A 58 -3.07 -11.51 -7.82
CA PHE A 58 -2.94 -12.75 -8.61
C PHE A 58 -4.05 -13.76 -8.33
N ASN A 59 -5.12 -13.37 -7.63
CA ASN A 59 -6.16 -14.33 -7.26
C ASN A 59 -6.89 -14.85 -8.52
N SER A 60 -6.86 -16.17 -8.70
CA SER A 60 -7.02 -16.91 -9.96
C SER A 60 -8.45 -17.01 -10.50
N ILE A 61 -9.41 -16.24 -9.97
CA ILE A 61 -10.82 -16.38 -10.39
C ILE A 61 -11.04 -15.80 -11.80
N SER A 62 -10.22 -14.85 -12.25
CA SER A 62 -10.45 -14.11 -13.51
C SER A 62 -9.42 -14.33 -14.62
N ASN A 63 -8.40 -15.19 -14.47
CA ASN A 63 -7.25 -15.29 -15.39
C ASN A 63 -6.57 -13.94 -15.71
N SER A 64 -6.86 -12.89 -14.92
CA SER A 64 -6.33 -11.55 -15.10
C SER A 64 -5.73 -11.09 -13.80
N ASN A 65 -4.50 -10.61 -13.88
CA ASN A 65 -3.87 -9.89 -12.80
C ASN A 65 -4.60 -8.56 -12.61
N THR A 66 -4.93 -8.20 -11.37
CA THR A 66 -5.69 -6.99 -11.07
C THR A 66 -4.96 -6.12 -10.08
N GLN A 67 -4.97 -4.81 -10.26
CA GLN A 67 -4.39 -3.92 -9.27
C GLN A 67 -5.21 -4.00 -7.97
N ARG A 68 -4.51 -4.07 -6.85
CA ARG A 68 -5.05 -3.98 -5.50
C ARG A 68 -4.39 -2.80 -4.81
N GLY A 69 -5.05 -2.24 -3.80
CA GLY A 69 -4.54 -1.05 -3.14
C GLY A 69 -5.44 -0.60 -2.01
N GLY A 70 -5.18 0.60 -1.52
CA GLY A 70 -5.94 1.20 -0.45
C GLY A 70 -5.31 2.49 0.07
N TRP A 71 -5.69 2.82 1.30
CA TRP A 71 -5.31 4.04 1.98
C TRP A 71 -4.70 3.72 3.34
N ILE A 72 -3.79 4.58 3.78
CA ILE A 72 -3.12 4.50 5.07
C ILE A 72 -3.44 5.78 5.84
N TYR A 73 -3.95 5.61 7.06
CA TYR A 73 -4.33 6.69 7.95
C TYR A 73 -3.45 6.71 9.18
N ALA A 74 -3.12 7.89 9.69
CA ALA A 74 -2.49 8.06 11.01
C ALA A 74 -3.51 8.64 12.00
N ASP A 75 -3.51 8.16 13.24
CA ASP A 75 -4.29 8.74 14.33
C ASP A 75 -3.61 10.01 14.88
N SER A 76 -4.24 11.18 14.68
CA SER A 76 -3.74 12.47 15.15
C SER A 76 -3.71 12.61 16.67
N ASN A 77 -4.41 11.75 17.42
CA ASN A 77 -4.34 11.72 18.89
C ASN A 77 -3.02 11.14 19.40
N TYR A 78 -2.28 10.42 18.55
CA TYR A 78 -1.01 9.80 18.90
C TYR A 78 0.08 10.26 17.92
N PRO A 79 0.54 11.52 18.05
CA PRO A 79 1.56 12.08 17.16
C PRO A 79 2.93 11.42 17.33
N ASP A 80 3.14 10.67 18.41
CA ASP A 80 4.41 10.01 18.72
C ASP A 80 4.45 8.54 18.24
N ASP A 81 5.55 8.18 17.59
CA ASP A 81 6.06 6.81 17.38
C ASP A 81 5.32 5.82 16.46
N HIS A 82 4.57 6.28 15.44
CA HIS A 82 4.18 5.45 14.29
C HIS A 82 3.30 4.21 14.58
N LYS A 83 2.75 4.08 15.80
CA LYS A 83 2.05 2.87 16.25
C LYS A 83 0.56 2.82 15.94
N TYR A 84 0.01 3.85 15.30
CA TYR A 84 -1.41 3.91 14.96
C TYR A 84 -1.61 4.24 13.49
N LEU A 85 -0.92 3.47 12.63
CA LEU A 85 -1.27 3.43 11.22
C LEU A 85 -2.41 2.45 11.02
N LEU A 86 -3.51 2.94 10.46
CA LEU A 86 -4.63 2.13 10.05
C LEU A 86 -4.59 1.96 8.54
N VAL A 87 -4.53 0.71 8.08
CA VAL A 87 -4.55 0.39 6.65
C VAL A 87 -5.94 -0.08 6.24
N GLN A 88 -6.47 0.54 5.20
CA GLN A 88 -7.76 0.20 4.63
C GLN A 88 -7.61 -0.17 3.16
N HIS A 89 -7.93 -1.41 2.82
CA HIS A 89 -7.96 -1.86 1.43
C HIS A 89 -9.17 -1.26 0.70
N ALA A 90 -8.95 -0.80 -0.52
CA ALA A 90 -10.01 -0.40 -1.43
C ALA A 90 -10.86 -1.63 -1.79
N THR A 91 -12.18 -1.45 -1.75
CA THR A 91 -13.13 -2.56 -1.99
C THR A 91 -13.58 -2.64 -3.43
N LYS A 92 -13.42 -1.55 -4.20
CA LYS A 92 -13.87 -1.44 -5.59
C LYS A 92 -12.71 -1.41 -6.57
N GLN A 93 -12.85 -2.20 -7.64
CA GLN A 93 -12.05 -2.04 -8.86
C GLN A 93 -12.69 -0.94 -9.73
N ARG A 94 -11.86 -0.16 -10.45
CA ARG A 94 -12.32 0.98 -11.28
C ARG A 94 -13.34 0.58 -12.35
N SER A 95 -13.28 -0.67 -12.80
CA SER A 95 -14.13 -1.26 -13.85
C SER A 95 -15.63 -1.32 -13.55
N GLN A 96 -16.09 -0.94 -12.35
CA GLN A 96 -17.53 -0.89 -12.04
C GLN A 96 -18.17 0.49 -12.13
N HIS A 97 -17.42 1.57 -12.38
CA HIS A 97 -18.02 2.91 -12.30
C HIS A 97 -18.75 3.39 -13.56
N GLN A 98 -18.60 2.76 -14.75
CA GLN A 98 -19.30 3.22 -15.96
C GLN A 98 -19.70 2.14 -16.98
N GLY A 99 -19.88 0.88 -16.58
CA GLY A 99 -20.40 -0.16 -17.50
C GLY A 99 -19.50 -0.48 -18.70
N VAL A 100 -18.27 0.03 -18.71
CA VAL A 100 -17.19 -0.40 -19.58
C VAL A 100 -16.33 -1.34 -18.74
N ALA A 101 -16.19 -2.59 -19.17
CA ALA A 101 -15.18 -3.47 -18.60
C ALA A 101 -13.82 -2.88 -18.97
N ASP A 102 -13.25 -2.02 -18.13
CA ASP A 102 -11.87 -1.60 -18.27
C ASP A 102 -11.01 -2.87 -18.16
N ALA A 103 -10.50 -3.31 -19.30
CA ALA A 103 -9.67 -4.51 -19.44
C ALA A 103 -8.37 -4.41 -18.61
N ASP A 104 -8.02 -3.20 -18.16
CA ASP A 104 -6.72 -2.89 -17.58
C ASP A 104 -6.66 -3.05 -16.05
N GLY A 105 -7.78 -3.44 -15.40
CA GLY A 105 -7.75 -3.91 -14.00
C GLY A 105 -7.28 -2.88 -12.98
N HIS A 106 -7.38 -1.57 -13.27
CA HIS A 106 -6.96 -0.49 -12.39
C HIS A 106 -7.79 -0.43 -11.10
N ILE A 107 -7.12 -0.08 -9.99
CA ILE A 107 -7.78 0.18 -8.71
C ILE A 107 -8.28 1.63 -8.65
N GLN A 108 -9.44 1.86 -8.05
CA GLN A 108 -9.96 3.20 -7.81
C GLN A 108 -9.60 3.66 -6.40
N LEU A 109 -8.79 4.71 -6.30
CA LEU A 109 -8.32 5.26 -5.02
C LEU A 109 -8.85 6.67 -4.73
N ASP A 110 -9.79 7.16 -5.55
CA ASP A 110 -10.39 8.47 -5.33
C ASP A 110 -11.43 8.43 -4.21
N ASN A 111 -11.56 9.54 -3.48
CA ASN A 111 -12.56 9.74 -2.42
C ASN A 111 -12.53 8.66 -1.32
N PRO A 112 -11.40 8.47 -0.61
CA PRO A 112 -11.30 7.53 0.51
C PRO A 112 -12.47 7.60 1.49
N GLU A 113 -12.97 8.80 1.75
CA GLU A 113 -14.10 9.07 2.65
C GLU A 113 -15.41 8.40 2.23
N LYS A 114 -15.60 8.12 0.94
CA LYS A 114 -16.79 7.43 0.41
C LYS A 114 -16.66 5.92 0.45
N GLU A 115 -15.45 5.39 0.53
CA GLU A 115 -15.17 3.95 0.56
C GLU A 115 -15.02 3.40 1.99
N GLY A 116 -15.52 4.17 2.96
CA GLY A 116 -15.56 3.78 4.36
C GLY A 116 -14.32 4.19 5.13
N ALA A 117 -13.70 5.33 4.80
CA ALA A 117 -12.63 5.90 5.63
C ALA A 117 -13.04 5.85 7.11
N PRO A 118 -12.05 5.73 8.02
CA PRO A 118 -12.34 5.65 9.45
C PRO A 118 -13.23 6.82 9.86
N SER A 119 -14.36 6.51 10.52
CA SER A 119 -15.40 7.50 10.83
C SER A 119 -14.96 8.54 11.87
N SER A 120 -13.81 8.34 12.52
CA SER A 120 -13.33 9.25 13.56
C SER A 120 -12.53 10.40 12.95
N GLU A 121 -12.78 11.61 13.44
CA GLU A 121 -12.08 12.84 13.04
C GLU A 121 -10.57 12.83 13.33
N HIS A 122 -10.06 11.84 14.06
CA HIS A 122 -8.65 11.73 14.41
C HIS A 122 -7.82 11.00 13.35
N TYR A 123 -8.43 10.19 12.48
CA TYR A 123 -7.69 9.49 11.43
C TYR A 123 -7.51 10.38 10.21
N LYS A 124 -6.25 10.64 9.86
CA LYS A 124 -5.86 11.46 8.72
C LYS A 124 -5.19 10.61 7.68
N LEU A 125 -5.61 10.75 6.43
CA LEU A 125 -4.95 10.11 5.30
C LEU A 125 -3.49 10.58 5.23
N VAL A 126 -2.54 9.64 5.26
CA VAL A 126 -1.10 9.93 5.20
C VAL A 126 -0.39 9.28 4.03
N ALA A 127 -1.00 8.28 3.40
CA ALA A 127 -0.54 7.72 2.12
C ALA A 127 -1.67 6.96 1.41
N ASP A 128 -1.49 6.74 0.11
CA ASP A 128 -2.18 5.67 -0.62
C ASP A 128 -1.19 4.60 -1.07
N PHE A 129 -1.71 3.44 -1.46
CA PHE A 129 -0.89 2.38 -2.04
C PHE A 129 -1.64 1.58 -3.08
N HIS A 130 -0.91 1.02 -4.05
CA HIS A 130 -1.44 0.05 -5.01
C HIS A 130 -0.38 -0.92 -5.54
N THR A 131 -0.81 -1.88 -6.34
CA THR A 131 0.04 -2.91 -6.94
C THR A 131 0.04 -2.83 -8.47
N HIS A 132 1.19 -3.04 -9.11
CA HIS A 132 1.30 -3.31 -10.54
C HIS A 132 1.75 -4.77 -10.76
N PRO A 133 0.79 -5.72 -10.85
CA PRO A 133 1.10 -7.16 -10.92
C PRO A 133 1.62 -7.63 -12.29
N ASN A 134 1.45 -6.86 -13.36
CA ASN A 134 1.89 -7.25 -14.71
C ASN A 134 3.39 -7.03 -14.89
N SER A 135 4.18 -8.11 -14.81
CA SER A 135 5.64 -8.10 -14.94
C SER A 135 6.16 -7.74 -16.34
N HIS A 136 5.31 -7.82 -17.37
CA HIS A 136 5.68 -7.68 -18.78
C HIS A 136 5.69 -6.26 -19.34
N ASP A 137 5.08 -5.32 -18.62
CA ASP A 137 4.84 -3.99 -19.15
C ASP A 137 5.81 -2.97 -18.53
N ASP A 138 6.05 -1.86 -19.23
CA ASP A 138 6.70 -0.67 -18.70
C ASP A 138 5.99 -0.11 -17.44
N ASN A 139 4.82 -0.64 -17.11
CA ASN A 139 4.02 -0.39 -15.92
C ASN A 139 4.60 -0.99 -14.63
N GLN A 140 5.90 -1.30 -14.55
CA GLN A 140 6.53 -1.71 -13.29
C GLN A 140 6.83 -0.54 -12.33
N ARG A 141 6.57 0.69 -12.77
CA ARG A 141 6.81 1.94 -12.06
C ARG A 141 5.50 2.75 -11.95
N PRO A 142 5.46 3.76 -11.05
CA PRO A 142 4.35 4.69 -11.02
C PRO A 142 4.22 5.38 -12.37
N ASP A 143 2.99 5.48 -12.89
CA ASP A 143 2.74 6.23 -14.11
C ASP A 143 2.57 7.74 -13.82
N SER A 144 2.38 8.54 -14.86
CA SER A 144 2.18 9.99 -14.70
C SER A 144 0.91 10.34 -13.91
N ASP A 145 -0.14 9.50 -14.00
CA ASP A 145 -1.40 9.72 -13.31
C ASP A 145 -1.28 9.39 -11.82
N ASP A 146 -0.50 8.38 -11.45
CA ASP A 146 -0.12 8.07 -10.08
C ASP A 146 0.61 9.26 -9.44
N ILE A 147 1.65 9.76 -10.10
CA ILE A 147 2.45 10.89 -9.62
C ILE A 147 1.56 12.13 -9.45
N LYS A 148 0.79 12.47 -10.50
CA LYS A 148 -0.12 13.62 -10.47
C LYS A 148 -1.12 13.52 -9.32
N ARG A 149 -1.76 12.35 -9.14
CA ARG A 149 -2.73 12.14 -8.06
C ARG A 149 -2.08 12.28 -6.69
N ALA A 150 -0.92 11.68 -6.42
CA ALA A 150 -0.25 11.83 -5.13
C ALA A 150 0.03 13.31 -4.77
N TYR A 151 0.46 14.11 -5.76
CA TYR A 151 0.65 15.54 -5.55
C TYR A 151 -0.68 16.28 -5.32
N GLU A 152 -1.69 16.08 -6.16
CA GLU A 152 -3.03 16.68 -5.99
C GLU A 152 -3.64 16.34 -4.62
N ARG A 153 -3.32 15.14 -4.12
CA ARG A 153 -3.76 14.61 -2.83
C ARG A 153 -2.87 15.02 -1.66
N GLY A 154 -1.72 15.63 -1.89
CA GLY A 154 -0.79 16.07 -0.84
C GLY A 154 -0.30 14.97 0.11
N VAL A 155 -0.31 13.71 -0.34
CA VAL A 155 0.17 12.54 0.43
C VAL A 155 1.04 11.64 -0.47
N PRO A 156 2.06 10.96 0.08
CA PRO A 156 2.82 9.97 -0.68
C PRO A 156 1.93 8.85 -1.23
N GLY A 157 2.30 8.34 -2.40
CA GLY A 157 1.79 7.07 -2.91
C GLY A 157 2.86 5.99 -2.85
N ILE A 158 2.45 4.74 -2.62
CA ILE A 158 3.31 3.56 -2.51
C ILE A 158 2.88 2.52 -3.56
N LEU A 159 3.79 2.19 -4.47
CA LEU A 159 3.56 1.17 -5.50
C LEU A 159 4.30 -0.12 -5.17
N VAL A 160 3.62 -1.25 -5.22
CA VAL A 160 4.21 -2.59 -5.16
C VAL A 160 4.21 -3.22 -6.56
N SER A 161 5.37 -3.58 -7.09
CA SER A 161 5.47 -4.26 -8.38
C SER A 161 6.48 -5.40 -8.32
N CYS A 162 6.64 -6.12 -9.42
CA CYS A 162 7.67 -7.15 -9.53
C CYS A 162 9.10 -6.61 -9.45
N SER A 163 9.29 -5.32 -9.71
CA SER A 163 10.58 -4.65 -9.56
C SER A 163 10.86 -4.17 -8.13
N GLY A 164 9.92 -4.35 -7.19
CA GLY A 164 10.04 -3.97 -5.79
C GLY A 164 8.98 -2.98 -5.33
N ILE A 165 9.28 -2.24 -4.27
CA ILE A 165 8.42 -1.19 -3.73
C ILE A 165 8.95 0.17 -4.18
N PHE A 166 8.09 1.00 -4.75
CA PHE A 166 8.34 2.37 -5.12
C PHE A 166 7.48 3.30 -4.29
N TYR A 167 7.90 4.54 -4.13
CA TYR A 167 7.04 5.61 -3.64
C TYR A 167 7.23 6.85 -4.48
N TYR A 168 6.20 7.69 -4.52
CA TYR A 168 6.12 8.86 -5.37
C TYR A 168 5.28 9.95 -4.68
N GLY A 169 5.33 11.15 -5.23
CA GLY A 169 4.69 12.32 -4.62
C GLY A 169 5.48 12.88 -3.43
N PRO A 170 4.81 13.59 -2.50
CA PRO A 170 5.48 14.21 -1.36
C PRO A 170 5.98 13.17 -0.35
N GLN A 171 7.12 13.42 0.31
CA GLN A 171 7.69 12.51 1.31
C GLN A 171 6.79 12.26 2.53
N ARG A 172 5.88 13.19 2.84
CA ARG A 172 4.89 13.09 3.91
C ARG A 172 3.75 14.07 3.64
N ARG A 173 2.61 13.82 4.29
CA ARG A 173 1.56 14.84 4.46
C ARG A 173 2.11 16.03 5.26
N ALA A 174 1.68 17.25 4.93
CA ALA A 174 2.14 18.49 5.58
C ALA A 174 1.91 18.51 7.09
N SER A 175 0.68 18.21 7.49
CA SER A 175 0.20 18.25 8.87
C SER A 175 -0.91 17.21 9.05
N LEU A 176 -1.04 16.69 10.27
CA LEU A 176 -2.20 15.90 10.70
C LEU A 176 -3.41 16.79 11.08
N ASP A 177 -3.28 18.11 10.97
CA ASP A 177 -4.41 19.02 11.03
C ASP A 177 -5.24 18.95 9.73
N GLY A 178 -6.51 19.36 9.83
CA GLY A 178 -7.41 19.46 8.68
C GLY A 178 -8.29 18.21 8.46
N PRO A 179 -8.86 18.03 7.26
CA PRO A 179 -9.84 16.97 7.01
C PRO A 179 -9.20 15.57 7.03
N ASN A 180 -10.03 14.55 7.27
CA ASN A 180 -9.61 13.15 7.27
C ASN A 180 -9.09 12.69 5.90
N GLY A 181 -9.65 13.24 4.81
CA GLY A 181 -9.21 13.01 3.43
C GLY A 181 -8.01 13.87 3.05
N TYR A 182 -7.99 14.35 1.81
CA TYR A 182 -6.88 15.14 1.27
C TYR A 182 -6.70 16.49 2.00
N PRO A 183 -5.46 16.94 2.26
CA PRO A 183 -5.19 18.26 2.80
C PRO A 183 -5.71 19.35 1.86
N LEU A 184 -6.21 20.45 2.44
CA LEU A 184 -6.85 21.55 1.69
C LEU A 184 -5.86 22.48 0.96
N SER A 185 -4.56 22.32 1.15
CA SER A 185 -3.53 23.18 0.57
C SER A 185 -3.10 22.70 -0.82
N SER A 186 -3.06 23.64 -1.77
CA SER A 186 -2.69 23.42 -3.17
C SER A 186 -1.35 22.68 -3.34
N PRO A 187 -1.24 21.72 -4.30
CA PRO A 187 -0.03 20.97 -4.64
C PRO A 187 1.19 21.82 -4.98
N GLU A 188 1.02 23.10 -5.32
CA GLU A 188 2.09 23.99 -5.79
C GLU A 188 3.21 24.24 -4.75
N SER A 189 2.97 23.94 -3.48
CA SER A 189 3.97 24.09 -2.40
C SER A 189 4.96 22.90 -2.30
N TYR A 190 4.75 21.81 -3.06
CA TYR A 190 5.46 20.54 -2.89
C TYR A 190 6.46 20.19 -4.02
N ASN A 191 6.79 21.17 -4.86
CA ASN A 191 7.49 20.99 -6.13
C ASN A 191 9.03 20.86 -6.00
N GLY A 192 9.52 19.88 -5.24
CA GLY A 192 10.96 19.76 -4.98
C GLY A 192 11.55 18.36 -4.75
N GLN A 193 10.77 17.27 -4.83
CA GLN A 193 11.27 15.94 -4.51
C GLN A 193 11.46 15.06 -5.75
N LYS A 194 12.70 14.57 -5.90
CA LYS A 194 13.14 13.61 -6.92
C LYS A 194 12.62 12.22 -6.59
N ASP A 195 12.40 11.39 -7.60
CA ASP A 195 12.22 9.94 -7.43
C ASP A 195 13.37 9.40 -6.57
N VAL A 196 13.05 8.84 -5.41
CA VAL A 196 14.03 8.16 -4.57
C VAL A 196 13.70 6.67 -4.61
N ARG A 197 14.65 5.87 -5.09
CA ARG A 197 14.62 4.40 -5.00
C ARG A 197 15.19 4.00 -3.63
N PHE A 198 14.45 3.24 -2.85
CA PHE A 198 15.06 2.45 -1.77
C PHE A 198 15.35 1.04 -2.27
N ALA A 199 16.57 0.59 -1.99
CA ALA A 199 16.95 -0.81 -2.06
C ALA A 199 16.69 -1.44 -0.67
N ASP A 200 16.24 -2.69 -0.68
CA ASP A 200 16.33 -3.65 0.43
C ASP A 200 15.24 -3.61 1.52
N ASN A 201 13.97 -3.39 1.14
CA ASN A 201 12.86 -3.76 2.01
C ASN A 201 12.69 -5.29 2.09
N LYS A 202 12.46 -5.82 3.29
CA LYS A 202 12.28 -7.26 3.60
C LYS A 202 11.13 -7.94 2.84
N PHE A 203 10.27 -7.16 2.19
CA PHE A 203 9.23 -7.65 1.30
C PHE A 203 9.75 -7.68 -0.14
N ALA A 204 10.16 -8.86 -0.59
CA ALA A 204 10.50 -9.11 -1.99
C ALA A 204 9.31 -9.82 -2.67
N PRO A 205 8.52 -9.15 -3.54
CA PRO A 205 7.34 -9.72 -4.21
C PRO A 205 7.60 -10.88 -5.19
N GLN A 206 8.75 -11.55 -5.12
CA GLN A 206 9.31 -12.37 -6.20
C GLN A 206 8.51 -13.64 -6.57
N ALA A 207 7.70 -14.20 -5.66
CA ALA A 207 7.12 -15.53 -5.88
C ALA A 207 6.16 -15.63 -7.10
N ASN A 208 5.60 -14.51 -7.57
CA ASN A 208 4.61 -14.48 -8.66
C ASN A 208 5.02 -13.58 -9.84
N CYS A 209 6.32 -13.25 -9.93
CA CYS A 209 6.83 -12.36 -10.97
C CYS A 209 7.30 -13.06 -12.25
N ASN A 210 7.11 -14.38 -12.32
CA ASN A 210 7.39 -15.11 -13.54
C ASN A 210 6.21 -14.97 -14.52
N PRO A 211 6.51 -14.67 -15.80
CA PRO A 211 5.58 -14.72 -16.94
C PRO A 211 4.64 -15.94 -16.95
#